data_AF-A0A6I7W6A5-F1
#
_entry.id   AF-A0A6I7W6A5-F1
#
_cell.length_a   1.000
_cell.length_b   1.000
_cell.length_c   1.000
_cell.angle_alpha   90.00
_cell.angle_beta   90.00
_cell.angle_gamma   90.00
#
_symmetry.space_group_name_H-M   'P 1'
#
loop_
_entity.id
_entity.type
_entity.pdbx_description
1 polymer ?
#
loop_
_entity_poly.entity_id
_entity_poly.type
_entity_poly.pdbx_seq_one_letter_code
_entity_poly.pdbx_strand_id
1 'polypeptide(L)'
;PGRHGREKFIERIWDWKEESGGTITKQLRRMGASLDWSRERFTMDDGLSEAVKEVFVSLYEEGLIYRGKRLVNWDPVLHTAVSDLEVLSEEENGSMWHMRYPLSNGTGHLIVATTRPETMLGDAAVAIHPNDERYKHLLGEFVKLPLSGRLIPIIADEYVDPEFGTGCVKITPAHDFNDY
;
A
#
# COMPACT_ATOMS: atom_id res chain seq x y z
N PRO A 1 -4.20 15.05 -13.21
CA PRO A 1 -4.08 15.30 -14.68
C PRO A 1 -3.85 16.80 -14.95
N GLY A 2 -2.59 17.18 -15.22
CA GLY A 2 -2.12 18.58 -15.21
C GLY A 2 -2.49 19.41 -16.44
N ARG A 3 -2.36 20.73 -16.27
CA ARG A 3 -2.76 21.88 -17.12
C ARG A 3 -2.34 21.84 -18.61
N HIS A 4 -1.50 20.90 -19.04
CA HIS A 4 -0.88 20.88 -20.37
C HIS A 4 -1.03 19.56 -21.16
N GLY A 5 -1.68 18.53 -20.61
CA GLY A 5 -1.78 17.21 -21.27
C GLY A 5 -0.46 16.41 -21.23
N ARG A 6 -0.53 15.09 -21.50
CA ARG A 6 0.61 14.16 -21.33
C ARG A 6 1.81 14.53 -22.21
N GLU A 7 1.56 14.85 -23.48
CA GLU A 7 2.63 15.12 -24.46
C GLU A 7 3.46 16.34 -24.06
N LYS A 8 2.82 17.50 -23.83
CA LYS A 8 3.52 18.72 -23.39
C LYS A 8 4.18 18.57 -22.03
N PHE A 9 3.62 17.75 -21.15
CA PHE A 9 4.24 17.44 -19.87
C PHE A 9 5.55 16.64 -20.05
N ILE A 10 5.56 15.67 -20.97
CA ILE A 10 6.77 14.91 -21.31
C ILE A 10 7.82 15.83 -21.94
N GLU A 11 7.44 16.71 -22.88
CA GLU A 11 8.35 17.70 -23.45
C GLU A 11 9.04 18.52 -22.34
N ARG A 12 8.26 18.99 -21.36
CA ARG A 12 8.80 19.75 -20.22
C ARG A 12 9.73 18.94 -19.33
N ILE A 13 9.50 17.64 -19.16
CA ILE A 13 10.40 16.75 -18.41
C ILE A 13 11.76 16.66 -19.13
N TRP A 14 11.76 16.53 -20.46
CA TRP A 14 12.99 16.47 -21.24
C TRP A 14 13.76 17.79 -21.21
N ASP A 15 13.08 18.94 -21.32
CA ASP A 15 13.71 20.26 -21.15
C ASP A 15 14.42 20.35 -19.80
N TRP A 16 13.75 19.94 -18.72
CA TRP A 16 14.31 19.94 -17.37
C TRP A 16 15.49 18.97 -17.23
N LYS A 17 15.41 17.79 -17.84
CA LYS A 17 16.49 16.80 -17.83
C LYS A 17 17.75 17.35 -18.49
N GLU A 18 17.63 18.10 -19.60
CA GLU A 18 18.78 18.71 -20.26
C GLU A 18 19.43 19.81 -19.40
N GLU A 19 18.61 20.65 -18.75
CA GLU A 19 19.09 21.68 -17.83
C GLU A 19 19.81 21.08 -16.62
N SER A 20 19.16 20.12 -15.94
CA SER A 20 19.68 19.48 -14.74
C SER A 20 20.89 18.59 -15.03
N GLY A 21 20.79 17.71 -16.03
CA GLY A 21 21.87 16.82 -16.45
C GLY A 21 23.09 17.59 -16.94
N GLY A 22 22.89 18.63 -17.75
CA GLY A 22 23.97 19.51 -18.18
C GLY A 22 24.67 20.22 -17.02
N THR A 23 23.92 20.59 -15.97
CA THR A 23 24.49 21.19 -14.75
C THR A 23 25.33 20.19 -13.97
N ILE A 24 24.82 18.98 -13.74
CA ILE A 24 25.52 17.89 -13.04
C ILE A 24 26.84 17.57 -13.76
N THR A 25 26.81 17.39 -15.08
CA THR A 25 28.00 17.06 -15.87
C THR A 25 29.05 18.19 -15.83
N LYS A 26 28.62 19.47 -15.87
CA LYS A 26 29.54 20.63 -15.70
C LYS A 26 30.18 20.65 -14.31
N GLN A 27 29.42 20.35 -13.26
CA GLN A 27 29.93 20.30 -11.88
C GLN A 27 31.00 19.21 -11.73
N LEU A 28 30.73 17.99 -12.21
CA LEU A 28 31.68 16.88 -12.14
C LEU A 28 32.98 17.18 -12.90
N ARG A 29 32.89 17.77 -14.10
CA ARG A 29 34.08 18.21 -14.87
C ARG A 29 34.88 19.27 -14.13
N ARG A 30 34.20 20.25 -13.51
CA ARG A 30 34.86 21.30 -12.72
C ARG A 30 35.56 20.75 -11.48
N MET A 31 35.05 19.67 -10.90
CA MET A 31 35.69 18.94 -9.79
C MET A 31 36.88 18.07 -10.22
N GLY A 32 37.15 17.97 -11.53
CA GLY A 32 38.25 17.15 -12.05
C GLY A 32 37.95 15.65 -12.11
N ALA A 33 36.66 15.25 -12.19
CA ALA A 33 36.30 13.84 -12.31
C ALA A 33 36.83 13.25 -13.64
N SER A 34 37.72 12.26 -13.56
CA SER A 34 38.34 11.59 -14.71
C SER A 34 37.50 10.42 -15.24
N LEU A 35 36.22 10.68 -15.51
CA LEU A 35 35.29 9.70 -16.06
C LEU A 35 35.44 9.57 -17.59
N ASP A 36 35.04 8.44 -18.16
CA ASP A 36 34.97 8.27 -19.62
C ASP A 36 33.72 8.97 -20.18
N TRP A 37 33.86 10.26 -20.40
CA TRP A 37 32.80 11.12 -20.94
C TRP A 37 32.32 10.73 -22.35
N SER A 38 33.12 9.95 -23.10
CA SER A 38 32.71 9.49 -24.44
C SER A 38 31.61 8.42 -24.38
N ARG A 39 31.44 7.80 -23.20
CA ARG A 39 30.47 6.74 -22.91
C ARG A 39 29.43 7.17 -21.88
N GLU A 40 29.17 8.46 -21.77
CA GLU A 40 28.10 8.98 -20.91
C GLU A 40 26.76 8.35 -21.33
N ARG A 41 26.01 7.85 -20.36
CA ARG A 41 24.73 7.15 -20.55
C ARG A 41 23.66 7.75 -19.67
N PHE A 42 22.41 7.63 -20.12
CA PHE A 42 21.23 8.09 -19.40
C PHE A 42 20.19 6.97 -19.37
N THR A 43 19.53 6.79 -18.23
CA THR A 43 18.64 5.64 -17.99
C THR A 43 17.50 5.51 -18.99
N MET A 44 17.07 6.60 -19.63
CA MET A 44 16.08 6.59 -20.72
C MET A 44 16.68 6.87 -22.11
N ASP A 45 18.00 6.66 -22.30
CA ASP A 45 18.59 6.65 -23.64
C ASP A 45 18.21 5.38 -24.41
N ASP A 46 18.35 5.40 -25.73
CA ASP A 46 17.91 4.28 -26.60
C ASP A 46 18.57 2.95 -26.22
N GLY A 47 19.85 2.97 -25.84
CA GLY A 47 20.60 1.76 -25.50
C GLY A 47 20.16 1.15 -24.18
N LEU A 48 20.02 1.96 -23.13
CA LEU A 48 19.55 1.48 -21.83
C LEU A 48 18.06 1.13 -21.85
N SER A 49 17.25 1.85 -22.62
CA SER A 49 15.84 1.52 -22.81
C SER A 49 15.66 0.17 -23.50
N GLU A 50 16.51 -0.18 -24.47
CA GLU A 50 16.52 -1.52 -25.08
C GLU A 50 16.93 -2.60 -24.07
N ALA A 51 17.97 -2.35 -23.28
CA ALA A 51 18.42 -3.30 -22.26
C ALA A 51 17.33 -3.60 -21.22
N VAL A 52 16.58 -2.58 -20.77
CA VAL A 52 15.46 -2.77 -19.83
C VAL A 52 14.33 -3.58 -20.48
N LYS A 53 14.00 -3.32 -21.75
CA LYS A 53 12.98 -4.08 -22.49
C LYS A 53 13.38 -5.56 -22.62
N GLU A 54 14.61 -5.83 -23.02
CA GLU A 54 15.14 -7.20 -23.12
C GLU A 54 15.00 -7.95 -21.80
N VAL A 55 15.52 -7.38 -20.70
CA VAL A 55 15.45 -8.01 -19.38
C VAL A 55 14.00 -8.23 -18.93
N PHE A 56 13.11 -7.27 -19.17
CA PHE A 56 11.69 -7.43 -18.84
C PHE A 56 11.05 -8.58 -19.61
N VAL A 57 11.32 -8.70 -20.92
CA VAL A 57 10.76 -9.77 -21.76
C VAL A 57 11.32 -11.13 -21.31
N SER A 58 12.62 -11.25 -21.08
CA SER A 58 13.23 -12.51 -20.62
C SER A 58 12.64 -12.98 -19.29
N LEU A 59 12.51 -12.07 -18.30
CA LEU A 59 11.91 -12.41 -17.01
C LEU A 59 10.41 -12.76 -17.12
N TYR A 60 9.71 -12.18 -18.09
CA TYR A 60 8.32 -12.55 -18.39
C TYR A 60 8.22 -13.94 -19.02
N GLU A 61 9.08 -14.26 -19.99
CA GLU A 61 9.14 -15.58 -20.64
C GLU A 61 9.55 -16.70 -19.67
N GLU A 62 10.40 -16.39 -18.69
CA GLU A 62 10.77 -17.29 -17.58
C GLU A 62 9.66 -17.46 -16.53
N GLY A 63 8.55 -16.72 -16.64
CA GLY A 63 7.44 -16.77 -15.69
C GLY A 63 7.69 -16.06 -14.36
N LEU A 64 8.74 -15.24 -14.27
CA LEU A 64 9.09 -14.46 -13.07
C LEU A 64 8.31 -13.14 -12.99
N ILE A 65 7.83 -12.62 -14.13
CA ILE A 65 6.94 -11.46 -14.20
C ILE A 65 5.53 -11.92 -14.54
N TYR A 66 4.55 -11.42 -13.79
CA TYR A 66 3.14 -11.68 -14.04
C TYR A 66 2.29 -10.44 -13.76
N ARG A 67 1.04 -10.46 -14.23
CA ARG A 67 0.04 -9.44 -13.94
C ARG A 67 -1.07 -10.03 -13.08
N GLY A 68 -1.27 -9.47 -11.89
CA GLY A 68 -2.29 -9.88 -10.95
C GLY A 68 -2.97 -8.70 -10.26
N LYS A 69 -4.01 -9.01 -9.48
CA LYS A 69 -4.60 -8.07 -8.52
C LYS A 69 -4.00 -8.37 -7.16
N ARG A 70 -3.30 -7.39 -6.58
CA ARG A 70 -2.71 -7.45 -5.24
C ARG A 70 -2.91 -6.10 -4.57
N LEU A 71 -2.91 -6.07 -3.23
CA LEU A 71 -2.79 -4.82 -2.50
C LEU A 71 -1.44 -4.16 -2.83
N VAL A 72 -1.46 -2.84 -3.01
CA VAL A 72 -0.27 -2.04 -3.34
C VAL A 72 -0.29 -0.78 -2.49
N ASN A 73 0.89 -0.25 -2.16
CA ASN A 73 1.00 1.09 -1.62
C ASN A 73 0.62 2.09 -2.72
N TRP A 74 -0.37 2.93 -2.47
CA TRP A 74 -0.86 3.92 -3.42
C TRP A 74 -0.61 5.33 -2.91
N ASP A 75 0.10 6.14 -3.69
CA ASP A 75 0.30 7.56 -3.39
C ASP A 75 -0.87 8.38 -3.98
N PRO A 76 -1.72 9.02 -3.13
CA PRO A 76 -2.85 9.82 -3.60
C PRO A 76 -2.45 11.18 -4.19
N VAL A 77 -1.21 11.64 -4.01
CA VAL A 77 -0.69 12.89 -4.59
C VAL A 77 -0.08 12.62 -5.96
N LEU A 78 0.78 11.61 -6.06
CA LEU A 78 1.43 11.22 -7.31
C LEU A 78 0.51 10.39 -8.22
N HIS A 79 -0.55 9.81 -7.67
CA HIS A 79 -1.48 8.91 -8.34
C HIS A 79 -0.77 7.70 -8.98
N THR A 80 0.11 7.06 -8.22
CA THR A 80 0.84 5.87 -8.66
C THR A 80 0.99 4.86 -7.52
N ALA A 81 1.20 3.60 -7.89
CA ALA A 81 1.69 2.62 -6.94
C ALA A 81 3.17 2.88 -6.64
N VAL A 82 3.58 2.62 -5.41
CA VAL A 82 4.97 2.69 -4.93
C VAL A 82 5.38 1.34 -4.32
N SER A 83 6.67 1.02 -4.41
CA SER A 83 7.23 -0.19 -3.80
C SER A 83 7.36 -0.03 -2.28
N ASP A 84 7.44 -1.14 -1.54
CA ASP A 84 7.63 -1.11 -0.09
C ASP A 84 8.92 -0.37 0.32
N LEU A 85 9.97 -0.42 -0.52
CA LEU A 85 11.23 0.29 -0.29
C LEU A 85 11.14 1.81 -0.46
N GLU A 86 10.08 2.31 -1.11
CA GLU A 86 9.82 3.74 -1.30
C GLU A 86 8.89 4.30 -0.22
N VAL A 87 8.36 3.45 0.67
CA VAL A 87 7.50 3.86 1.78
C VAL A 87 8.36 4.07 3.03
N LEU A 88 8.25 5.26 3.62
CA LEU A 88 8.86 5.59 4.90
C LEU A 88 7.78 5.63 5.97
N SER A 89 8.00 4.87 7.05
CA SER A 89 7.11 4.89 8.22
C SER A 89 7.61 5.90 9.25
N GLU A 90 6.76 6.85 9.59
CA GLU A 90 7.02 7.85 10.63
C GLU A 90 5.97 7.72 11.75
N GLU A 91 6.37 7.99 12.98
CA GLU A 91 5.45 7.97 14.12
C GLU A 91 4.57 9.23 14.11
N GLU A 92 3.25 9.03 14.15
CA GLU A 92 2.28 10.12 14.24
C GLU A 92 1.28 9.90 15.39
N ASN A 93 0.85 11.00 16.00
CA ASN A 93 -0.19 10.96 17.03
C ASN A 93 -1.55 10.72 16.36
N GLY A 94 -2.10 9.52 16.55
CA GLY A 94 -3.40 9.13 16.06
C GLY A 94 -4.52 9.18 17.11
N SER A 95 -5.69 8.69 16.73
CA SER A 95 -6.82 8.43 17.64
C SER A 95 -7.17 6.95 17.61
N MET A 96 -7.51 6.39 18.76
CA MET A 96 -8.01 5.02 18.87
C MET A 96 -9.53 5.03 19.04
N TRP A 97 -10.23 4.56 18.02
CA TRP A 97 -11.69 4.55 17.97
C TRP A 97 -12.23 3.22 18.48
N HIS A 98 -13.32 3.27 19.25
CA HIS A 98 -14.00 2.10 19.78
C HIS A 98 -15.42 2.06 19.20
N MET A 99 -15.71 1.03 18.40
CA MET A 99 -16.92 0.95 17.59
C MET A 99 -17.73 -0.29 17.96
N ARG A 100 -19.05 -0.12 18.11
CA ARG A 100 -19.95 -1.23 18.43
C ARG A 100 -20.43 -1.94 17.17
N TYR A 101 -20.22 -3.26 17.12
CA TYR A 101 -20.69 -4.16 16.07
C TYR A 101 -21.77 -5.06 16.67
N PRO A 102 -23.06 -4.82 16.37
CA PRO A 102 -24.15 -5.63 16.92
C PRO A 102 -24.03 -7.11 16.52
N LEU A 103 -24.21 -8.03 17.47
CA LEU A 103 -24.26 -9.46 17.18
C LEU A 103 -25.53 -9.78 16.36
N SER A 104 -25.42 -10.67 15.39
CA SER A 104 -26.53 -11.04 14.51
C SER A 104 -27.69 -11.70 15.26
N ASN A 105 -27.35 -12.45 16.32
CA ASN A 105 -28.28 -13.16 17.21
C ASN A 105 -29.01 -12.23 18.20
N GLY A 106 -28.67 -10.93 18.24
CA GLY A 106 -29.33 -9.93 19.09
C GLY A 106 -28.96 -9.98 20.57
N THR A 107 -27.98 -10.80 20.98
CA THR A 107 -27.58 -10.93 22.39
C THR A 107 -26.70 -9.78 22.88
N GLY A 108 -26.25 -8.89 21.99
CA GLY A 108 -25.42 -7.76 22.37
C GLY A 108 -24.63 -7.19 21.19
N HIS A 109 -23.39 -6.78 21.48
CA HIS A 109 -22.45 -6.24 20.50
C HIS A 109 -21.02 -6.56 20.89
N LEU A 110 -20.14 -6.62 19.90
CA LEU A 110 -18.70 -6.54 20.08
C LEU A 110 -18.24 -5.09 20.02
N ILE A 111 -17.15 -4.76 20.72
CA ILE A 111 -16.48 -3.48 20.57
C ILE A 111 -15.20 -3.76 19.81
N VAL A 112 -15.05 -3.16 18.63
CA VAL A 112 -13.84 -3.24 17.80
C VAL A 112 -13.04 -1.97 18.00
N ALA A 113 -11.73 -2.12 18.16
CA ALA A 113 -10.82 -1.00 18.31
C ALA A 113 -10.06 -0.77 16.99
N THR A 114 -10.01 0.47 16.48
CA THR A 114 -9.33 0.80 15.21
C THR A 114 -8.79 2.22 15.20
N THR A 115 -7.66 2.45 14.52
CA THR A 115 -7.17 3.81 14.19
C THR A 115 -7.78 4.37 12.91
N ARG A 116 -8.42 3.51 12.09
CA ARG A 116 -8.94 3.81 10.74
C ARG A 116 -10.45 3.58 10.65
N PRO A 117 -11.29 4.36 11.35
CA PRO A 117 -12.75 4.16 11.37
C PRO A 117 -13.40 4.27 9.97
N GLU A 118 -12.79 5.04 9.06
CA GLU A 118 -13.24 5.22 7.68
C GLU A 118 -13.20 3.92 6.86
N THR A 119 -12.37 2.95 7.26
CA THR A 119 -12.24 1.66 6.57
C THR A 119 -13.31 0.63 6.97
N MET A 120 -14.09 0.90 8.02
CA MET A 120 -15.09 -0.04 8.56
C MET A 120 -16.09 -0.54 7.51
N LEU A 121 -16.51 0.29 6.56
CA LEU A 121 -17.47 -0.15 5.53
C LEU A 121 -16.92 -1.28 4.63
N GLY A 122 -15.59 -1.40 4.53
CA GLY A 122 -14.90 -2.44 3.79
C GLY A 122 -14.69 -3.75 4.55
N ASP A 123 -15.10 -3.83 5.83
CA ASP A 123 -14.79 -5.00 6.67
C ASP A 123 -15.36 -6.28 6.10
N ALA A 124 -14.56 -7.35 6.09
CA ALA A 124 -14.95 -8.67 5.65
C ALA A 124 -15.19 -9.62 6.84
N ALA A 125 -14.58 -9.37 7.99
CA ALA A 125 -14.71 -10.14 9.22
C ALA A 125 -14.33 -9.31 10.45
N VAL A 126 -14.62 -9.85 11.64
CA VAL A 126 -13.98 -9.43 12.90
C VAL A 126 -13.13 -10.59 13.39
N ALA A 127 -11.84 -10.35 13.62
CA ALA A 127 -10.94 -11.35 14.16
C ALA A 127 -10.79 -11.20 15.68
N ILE A 128 -10.75 -12.34 16.37
CA ILE A 128 -10.43 -12.45 17.78
C ILE A 128 -9.39 -13.55 17.98
N HIS A 129 -8.59 -13.43 19.04
CA HIS A 129 -7.62 -14.46 19.36
C HIS A 129 -8.32 -15.75 19.84
N PRO A 130 -7.93 -16.95 19.37
CA PRO A 130 -8.60 -18.22 19.70
C PRO A 130 -8.59 -18.58 21.20
N ASN A 131 -7.60 -18.07 21.94
CA ASN A 131 -7.46 -18.28 23.39
C ASN A 131 -8.00 -17.12 24.23
N ASP A 132 -8.66 -16.12 23.62
CA ASP A 132 -9.31 -15.07 24.39
C ASP A 132 -10.65 -15.55 24.95
N GLU A 133 -10.63 -16.01 26.21
CA GLU A 133 -11.81 -16.52 26.92
C GLU A 133 -12.96 -15.52 26.99
N ARG A 134 -12.70 -14.21 26.81
CA ARG A 134 -13.76 -13.18 26.76
C ARG A 134 -14.65 -13.33 25.53
N TYR A 135 -14.11 -13.80 24.41
CA TYR A 135 -14.79 -13.78 23.11
C TYR A 135 -14.84 -15.14 22.40
N LYS A 136 -14.10 -16.15 22.86
CA LYS A 136 -14.03 -17.49 22.25
C LYS A 136 -15.39 -18.13 21.98
N HIS A 137 -16.38 -17.86 22.84
CA HIS A 137 -17.76 -18.34 22.69
C HIS A 137 -18.52 -17.71 21.50
N LEU A 138 -17.96 -16.68 20.85
CA LEU A 138 -18.53 -15.99 19.68
C LEU A 138 -17.89 -16.43 18.37
N LEU A 139 -16.89 -17.34 18.40
CA LEU A 139 -16.28 -17.87 17.17
C LEU A 139 -17.33 -18.58 16.30
N GLY A 140 -17.40 -18.20 15.02
CA GLY A 140 -18.39 -18.71 14.07
C GLY A 140 -19.74 -18.00 14.10
N GLU A 141 -19.98 -17.12 15.07
CA GLU A 141 -21.13 -16.19 15.05
C GLU A 141 -20.88 -15.05 14.05
N PHE A 142 -21.91 -14.24 13.82
CA PHE A 142 -21.84 -13.11 12.90
C PHE A 142 -22.12 -11.79 13.63
N VAL A 143 -21.55 -10.71 13.13
CA VAL A 143 -21.93 -9.35 13.49
C VAL A 143 -22.58 -8.65 12.30
N LYS A 144 -23.48 -7.71 12.61
CA LYS A 144 -24.02 -6.75 11.66
C LYS A 144 -23.04 -5.60 11.56
N LEU A 145 -22.44 -5.42 10.39
CA LEU A 145 -21.56 -4.30 10.10
C LEU A 145 -22.32 -2.97 10.32
N PRO A 146 -21.80 -2.03 11.12
CA PRO A 146 -22.48 -0.77 11.38
C PRO A 146 -22.84 -0.03 10.09
N LEU A 147 -23.96 0.70 10.13
CA LEU A 147 -24.53 1.48 9.02
C LEU A 147 -25.04 0.68 7.81
N SER A 148 -24.39 -0.43 7.43
CA SER A 148 -24.77 -1.25 6.28
C SER A 148 -25.68 -2.43 6.64
N GLY A 149 -25.55 -2.97 7.86
CA GLY A 149 -26.27 -4.17 8.30
C GLY A 149 -25.79 -5.47 7.64
N ARG A 150 -24.73 -5.42 6.82
CA ARG A 150 -24.12 -6.62 6.20
C ARG A 150 -23.63 -7.56 7.30
N LEU A 151 -23.93 -8.85 7.16
CA LEU A 151 -23.41 -9.87 8.08
C LEU A 151 -21.96 -10.20 7.72
N ILE A 152 -21.08 -10.09 8.70
CA ILE A 152 -19.68 -10.50 8.60
C ILE A 152 -19.35 -11.48 9.73
N PRO A 153 -18.56 -12.52 9.48
CA PRO A 153 -18.25 -13.54 10.46
C PRO A 153 -17.27 -13.03 11.53
N ILE A 154 -17.33 -13.66 12.70
CA ILE A 154 -16.28 -13.60 13.72
C ILE A 154 -15.36 -14.80 13.53
N ILE A 155 -14.08 -14.53 13.27
CA ILE A 155 -13.06 -15.54 12.96
C ILE A 155 -11.98 -15.60 14.05
N ALA A 156 -11.32 -16.75 14.15
CA ALA A 156 -10.16 -16.92 15.00
C ALA A 156 -8.89 -16.55 14.23
N ASP A 157 -8.03 -15.74 14.82
CA ASP A 157 -6.71 -15.41 14.25
C ASP A 157 -5.69 -15.21 15.38
N GLU A 158 -4.56 -15.93 15.30
CA GLU A 158 -3.46 -15.84 16.28
C GLU A 158 -2.65 -14.55 16.16
N TYR A 159 -2.79 -13.81 15.04
CA TYR A 159 -2.18 -12.49 14.87
C TYR A 159 -2.78 -11.43 15.81
N VAL A 160 -4.02 -11.64 16.28
CA VAL A 160 -4.71 -10.69 17.16
C VAL A 160 -4.08 -10.70 18.56
N ASP A 161 -3.56 -9.56 19.00
CA ASP A 161 -3.13 -9.37 20.38
C ASP A 161 -4.36 -9.13 21.30
N PRO A 162 -4.66 -10.03 22.27
CA PRO A 162 -5.77 -9.84 23.20
C PRO A 162 -5.62 -8.61 24.11
N GLU A 163 -4.39 -8.16 24.36
CA GLU A 163 -4.09 -7.03 25.24
C GLU A 163 -4.20 -5.68 24.52
N PHE A 164 -4.16 -5.68 23.17
CA PHE A 164 -4.26 -4.46 22.38
C PHE A 164 -5.71 -4.01 22.17
N GLY A 165 -6.02 -2.79 22.61
CA GLY A 165 -7.33 -2.18 22.46
C GLY A 165 -8.43 -2.98 23.15
N THR A 166 -9.21 -3.73 22.38
CA THR A 166 -10.30 -4.58 22.88
C THR A 166 -10.03 -6.07 22.71
N GLY A 167 -8.96 -6.47 22.03
CA GLY A 167 -8.76 -7.85 21.57
C GLY A 167 -9.67 -8.27 20.40
N CYS A 168 -10.46 -7.33 19.84
CA CYS A 168 -11.26 -7.51 18.64
C CYS A 168 -10.74 -6.58 17.53
N VAL A 169 -10.34 -7.17 16.41
CA VAL A 169 -9.76 -6.46 15.26
C VAL A 169 -10.72 -6.56 14.07
N LYS A 170 -10.97 -5.45 13.39
CA LYS A 170 -11.68 -5.47 12.10
C LYS A 170 -10.74 -5.94 10.99
N ILE A 171 -11.21 -6.84 10.13
CA ILE A 171 -10.46 -7.30 8.96
C ILE A 171 -10.98 -6.60 7.71
N THR A 172 -10.15 -5.74 7.10
CA THR A 172 -10.48 -4.96 5.91
C THR A 172 -9.48 -5.23 4.75
N PRO A 173 -9.60 -6.38 4.04
CA PRO A 173 -8.58 -6.86 3.10
C PRO A 173 -8.24 -5.89 1.95
N ALA A 174 -9.18 -5.02 1.58
CA ALA A 174 -8.99 -4.06 0.48
C ALA A 174 -8.12 -2.84 0.86
N HIS A 175 -7.73 -2.70 2.14
CA HIS A 175 -7.15 -1.47 2.66
C HIS A 175 -5.96 -1.66 3.62
N ASP A 176 -5.61 -2.89 3.99
CA ASP A 176 -4.49 -3.20 4.88
C ASP A 176 -3.82 -4.52 4.49
N PHE A 177 -2.49 -4.60 4.56
CA PHE A 177 -1.73 -5.79 4.14
C PHE A 177 -1.85 -6.95 5.13
N ASN A 178 -2.03 -6.68 6.43
CA ASN A 178 -2.20 -7.74 7.42
C ASN A 178 -3.59 -8.37 7.31
N ASP A 179 -4.56 -7.61 6.79
CA ASP A 179 -5.94 -8.07 6.59
C ASP A 179 -6.15 -8.81 5.24
N TYR A 180 -5.20 -8.72 4.29
CA TYR A 180 -5.32 -9.21 2.90
C TYR A 180 -5.08 -10.72 2.75
#